data_AF-A0A4D6X092-F1
#
_entry.id   AF-A0A4D6X092-F1
#
_cell.length_a   1.000
_cell.length_b   1.000
_cell.length_c   1.000
_cell.angle_alpha   90.00
_cell.angle_beta   90.00
_cell.angle_gamma   90.00
#
_symmetry.space_group_name_H-M   'P 1'
#
loop_
_entity.id
_entity.type
_entity.pdbx_description
1 polymer ?
#
loop_
_entity_poly.entity_id
_entity_poly.type
_entity_poly.pdbx_seq_one_letter_code
_entity_poly.pdbx_strand_id
1 'polypeptide(L)'
;MILKFKNLANYLEGKWISNQTIYNLQDKKTYSNKFITEVPSLNSLNYNNLKNIACITKNQNKYTIYQYFFPCSLNKKQGFINKTENKKIKHYIYFFKNKVLKITNFINSVKYIEYIYFINQNFKLSLGVIKIYNKYRVICFTSDIKFSINKTNSID
;
A
#
# COMPACT_ATOMS: atom_id res chain seq x y z
N MET A 1 21.79 3.58 2.31
CA MET A 1 20.57 3.67 3.15
C MET A 1 19.40 4.28 2.36
N ILE A 2 19.60 5.40 1.65
CA ILE A 2 18.57 6.13 0.89
C ILE A 2 18.14 5.43 -0.41
N LEU A 3 19.04 4.77 -1.16
CA LEU A 3 18.74 4.20 -2.49
C LEU A 3 17.63 3.13 -2.47
N LYS A 4 17.66 2.18 -1.53
CA LYS A 4 16.70 1.05 -1.51
C LYS A 4 15.27 1.50 -1.12
N PHE A 5 15.14 2.57 -0.34
CA PHE A 5 13.84 3.13 0.04
C PHE A 5 13.30 4.11 -1.00
N LYS A 6 14.18 4.91 -1.60
CA LYS A 6 13.85 5.67 -2.82
C LYS A 6 13.31 4.73 -3.90
N ASN A 7 13.85 3.51 -4.00
CA ASN A 7 13.30 2.52 -4.92
C ASN A 7 11.86 2.10 -4.58
N LEU A 8 11.53 1.80 -3.31
CA LEU A 8 10.15 1.45 -2.93
C LEU A 8 9.17 2.61 -3.15
N ALA A 9 9.58 3.82 -2.77
CA ALA A 9 8.82 5.04 -3.03
C ALA A 9 8.50 5.21 -4.53
N ASN A 10 9.51 5.10 -5.38
CA ASN A 10 9.34 5.22 -6.84
C ASN A 10 8.34 4.19 -7.40
N TYR A 11 8.28 2.98 -6.82
CA TYR A 11 7.29 1.97 -7.19
C TYR A 11 5.88 2.30 -6.70
N LEU A 12 5.71 3.07 -5.63
CA LEU A 12 4.41 3.41 -5.05
C LEU A 12 3.84 4.71 -5.59
N GLU A 13 4.69 5.72 -5.84
CA GLU A 13 4.30 7.06 -6.30
C GLU A 13 3.54 7.02 -7.64
N GLY A 14 2.51 7.85 -7.77
CA GLY A 14 1.72 8.02 -9.00
C GLY A 14 0.23 7.76 -8.80
N LYS A 15 -0.50 7.85 -9.92
CA LYS A 15 -1.94 7.56 -9.99
C LYS A 15 -2.13 6.15 -10.53
N TRP A 16 -2.96 5.38 -9.83
CA TRP A 16 -3.20 3.96 -10.10
C TRP A 16 -4.68 3.74 -10.35
N ILE A 17 -5.01 3.04 -11.45
CA ILE A 17 -6.31 2.41 -11.63
C ILE A 17 -6.20 1.01 -11.05
N SER A 18 -7.07 0.71 -10.11
CA SER A 18 -7.09 -0.54 -9.37
C SER A 18 -8.33 -1.33 -9.73
N ASN A 19 -8.16 -2.61 -10.02
CA ASN A 19 -9.24 -3.58 -10.09
C ASN A 19 -9.03 -4.62 -8.99
N GLN A 20 -9.98 -4.72 -8.08
CA GLN A 20 -9.93 -5.57 -6.91
C GLN A 20 -11.02 -6.63 -6.97
N THR A 21 -10.66 -7.86 -6.69
CA THR A 21 -11.58 -9.00 -6.50
C THR A 21 -11.43 -9.52 -5.08
N ILE A 22 -12.54 -9.60 -4.36
CA ILE A 22 -12.60 -10.06 -2.97
C ILE A 22 -13.41 -11.35 -2.92
N TYR A 23 -12.79 -12.41 -2.45
CA TYR A 23 -13.41 -13.70 -2.17
C TYR A 23 -13.69 -13.78 -0.68
N ASN A 24 -14.96 -13.65 -0.30
CA ASN A 24 -15.41 -13.92 1.06
C ASN A 24 -15.75 -15.42 1.16
N LEU A 25 -14.87 -16.17 1.80
CA LEU A 25 -14.95 -17.62 1.93
C LEU A 25 -16.02 -18.06 2.93
N GLN A 26 -16.39 -17.19 3.88
CA GLN A 26 -17.44 -17.50 4.84
C GLN A 26 -18.81 -17.50 4.15
N ASP A 27 -19.07 -16.50 3.34
CA ASP A 27 -20.36 -16.34 2.66
C ASP A 27 -20.37 -16.94 1.26
N LYS A 28 -19.23 -17.47 0.79
CA LYS A 28 -19.00 -17.96 -0.58
C LYS A 28 -19.37 -16.92 -1.64
N LYS A 29 -19.09 -15.65 -1.36
CA LYS A 29 -19.41 -14.51 -2.22
C LYS A 29 -18.14 -13.92 -2.83
N THR A 30 -18.26 -13.47 -4.07
CA THR A 30 -17.23 -12.73 -4.78
C THR A 30 -17.70 -11.31 -5.02
N TYR A 31 -16.84 -10.36 -4.71
CA TYR A 31 -17.06 -8.94 -4.97
C TYR A 31 -15.98 -8.43 -5.90
N SER A 32 -16.33 -7.49 -6.76
CA SER A 32 -15.36 -6.75 -7.56
C SER A 32 -15.52 -5.26 -7.32
N ASN A 33 -14.41 -4.55 -7.29
CA ASN A 33 -14.40 -3.10 -7.14
C ASN A 33 -13.32 -2.48 -8.02
N LYS A 34 -13.64 -1.35 -8.62
CA LYS A 34 -12.70 -0.53 -9.39
C LYS A 34 -12.57 0.81 -8.70
N PHE A 35 -11.33 1.24 -8.47
CA PHE A 35 -11.06 2.53 -7.83
C PHE A 35 -9.78 3.14 -8.34
N ILE A 36 -9.63 4.44 -8.11
CA ILE A 36 -8.41 5.18 -8.43
C ILE A 36 -7.73 5.52 -7.12
N THR A 37 -6.42 5.27 -7.05
CA THR A 37 -5.58 5.65 -5.92
C THR A 37 -4.49 6.58 -6.40
N GLU A 38 -4.37 7.75 -5.78
CA GLU A 38 -3.24 8.65 -5.98
C GLU A 38 -2.28 8.53 -4.80
N VAL A 39 -1.01 8.32 -5.09
CA VAL A 39 0.10 8.39 -4.13
C VAL A 39 0.97 9.58 -4.54
N PRO A 40 0.94 10.70 -3.79
CA PRO A 40 1.70 11.90 -4.13
C PRO A 40 3.20 11.63 -4.06
N SER A 41 3.98 12.43 -4.80
CA SER A 41 5.43 12.30 -4.75
C SER A 41 5.96 12.69 -3.37
N LEU A 42 6.86 11.88 -2.83
CA LEU A 42 7.44 12.13 -1.52
C LEU A 42 8.33 13.36 -1.49
N ASN A 43 8.84 13.80 -2.65
CA ASN A 43 9.64 15.03 -2.74
C ASN A 43 8.82 16.29 -2.42
N SER A 44 7.50 16.25 -2.57
CA SER A 44 6.61 17.37 -2.22
C SER A 44 6.26 17.45 -0.73
N LEU A 45 6.61 16.43 0.05
CA LEU A 45 6.31 16.38 1.47
C LEU A 45 7.51 16.89 2.26
N ASN A 46 7.41 18.13 2.71
CA ASN A 46 8.44 18.86 3.45
C ASN A 46 8.57 18.33 4.90
N TYR A 47 8.97 17.06 5.05
CA TYR A 47 9.29 16.46 6.35
C TYR A 47 10.79 16.56 6.58
N ASN A 48 11.20 17.56 7.37
CA ASN A 48 12.59 17.79 7.83
C ASN A 48 13.24 16.62 8.60
N ASN A 49 12.59 15.45 8.68
CA ASN A 49 13.13 14.24 9.28
C ASN A 49 13.03 13.08 8.28
N LEU A 50 14.11 12.85 7.54
CA LEU A 50 14.35 11.80 6.52
C LEU A 50 14.21 10.34 7.01
N LYS A 51 13.55 10.10 8.15
CA LYS A 51 13.34 8.77 8.73
C LYS A 51 12.00 8.13 8.35
N ASN A 52 11.08 8.90 7.77
CA ASN A 52 9.70 8.47 7.50
C ASN A 52 9.30 8.76 6.05
N ILE A 53 8.57 7.84 5.43
CA ILE A 53 7.91 8.05 4.14
C ILE A 53 6.40 8.14 4.41
N ALA A 54 5.77 9.25 4.06
CA ALA A 54 4.32 9.39 4.17
C ALA A 54 3.68 9.25 2.78
N CYS A 55 2.92 8.19 2.55
CA CYS A 55 2.06 8.05 1.38
C CYS A 55 0.65 8.44 1.77
N ILE A 56 0.08 9.44 1.12
CA ILE A 56 -1.34 9.78 1.28
C ILE A 56 -2.08 9.09 0.15
N THR A 57 -3.09 8.29 0.47
CA THR A 57 -4.01 7.75 -0.54
C THR A 57 -5.37 8.44 -0.37
N LYS A 58 -5.89 9.00 -1.47
CA LYS A 58 -7.24 9.56 -1.53
C LYS A 58 -8.14 8.60 -2.29
N ASN A 59 -9.23 8.15 -1.67
CA ASN A 59 -10.30 7.40 -2.33
C ASN A 59 -11.64 8.05 -1.97
N GLN A 60 -12.40 8.52 -2.97
CA GLN A 60 -13.79 9.01 -2.82
C GLN A 60 -14.01 9.88 -1.55
N ASN A 61 -13.22 10.94 -1.40
CA ASN A 61 -13.26 11.90 -0.27
C ASN A 61 -12.81 11.39 1.11
N LYS A 62 -12.35 10.14 1.22
CA LYS A 62 -11.66 9.63 2.42
C LYS A 62 -10.15 9.70 2.22
N TYR A 63 -9.48 10.45 3.11
CA TYR A 63 -8.02 10.48 3.19
C TYR A 63 -7.56 9.34 4.10
N THR A 64 -6.77 8.43 3.53
CA THR A 64 -5.99 7.48 4.32
C THR A 64 -4.53 7.88 4.23
N ILE A 65 -3.89 8.09 5.37
CA ILE A 65 -2.48 8.44 5.44
C ILE A 65 -1.70 7.21 5.89
N TYR A 66 -0.75 6.76 5.08
CA TYR A 66 0.19 5.70 5.44
C TYR A 66 1.55 6.32 5.73
N GLN A 67 1.98 6.26 6.99
CA GLN A 67 3.32 6.66 7.40
C GLN A 67 4.18 5.41 7.57
N TYR A 68 5.13 5.21 6.69
CA TYR A 68 6.12 4.15 6.75
C TYR A 68 7.29 4.61 7.61
N PHE A 69 7.54 3.88 8.70
CA PHE A 69 8.65 4.07 9.62
C PHE A 69 9.72 3.02 9.35
N PHE A 70 10.94 3.49 9.09
CA PHE A 70 12.07 2.64 8.77
C PHE A 70 13.02 2.57 9.97
N PRO A 71 13.36 1.37 10.49
CA PRO A 71 14.36 1.27 11.55
C PRO A 71 15.74 1.70 11.00
N CYS A 72 16.44 2.55 11.74
CA CYS A 72 17.74 3.13 11.35
C CYS A 72 18.88 2.11 11.10
N SER A 73 18.71 0.82 11.37
CA SER A 73 19.78 -0.17 11.29
C SER A 73 19.96 -0.76 9.88
N LEU A 74 21.20 -0.73 9.38
CA LEU A 74 21.67 -1.02 8.01
C LEU A 74 21.20 -2.33 7.34
N ASN A 75 20.69 -3.32 8.09
CA ASN A 75 20.43 -4.68 7.58
C ASN A 75 18.96 -5.13 7.62
N LYS A 76 18.04 -4.30 8.12
CA LYS A 76 16.66 -4.75 8.33
C LYS A 76 15.79 -4.48 7.10
N LYS A 77 15.41 -5.54 6.40
CA LYS A 77 14.38 -5.56 5.34
C LYS A 77 12.97 -5.36 5.89
N GLN A 78 12.83 -4.88 7.12
CA GLN A 78 11.58 -4.81 7.87
C GLN A 78 11.41 -3.44 8.51
N GLY A 79 10.17 -3.04 8.75
CA GLY A 79 9.84 -1.83 9.51
C GLY A 79 8.36 -1.76 9.85
N PHE A 80 7.87 -0.56 10.18
CA PHE A 80 6.49 -0.35 10.61
C PHE A 80 5.73 0.57 9.67
N ILE A 81 4.42 0.39 9.55
CA ILE A 81 3.52 1.33 8.86
C ILE A 81 2.47 1.75 9.87
N ASN A 82 2.28 3.05 10.05
CA ASN A 82 1.10 3.58 10.71
C ASN A 82 0.11 4.02 9.64
N LYS A 83 -1.05 3.39 9.61
CA LYS A 83 -2.19 3.82 8.80
C LYS A 83 -3.11 4.65 9.68
N THR A 84 -3.31 5.91 9.31
CA THR A 84 -4.27 6.80 9.95
C THR A 84 -5.52 6.87 9.09
N GLU A 85 -6.65 6.45 9.67
CA GLU A 85 -7.96 6.42 9.03
C GLU A 85 -9.01 6.89 10.05
N ASN A 86 -9.76 7.96 9.75
CA ASN A 86 -10.79 8.52 10.65
C ASN A 86 -10.30 8.73 12.10
N LYS A 87 -9.13 9.35 12.29
CA LYS A 87 -8.46 9.57 13.59
C LYS A 87 -8.01 8.29 14.33
N LYS A 88 -8.21 7.10 13.76
CA LYS A 88 -7.68 5.84 14.31
C LYS A 88 -6.34 5.51 13.66
N ILE A 89 -5.36 5.15 14.48
CA ILE A 89 -4.05 4.69 14.03
C ILE A 89 -4.03 3.16 14.09
N LYS A 90 -3.66 2.53 12.97
CA LYS A 90 -3.42 1.10 12.87
C LYS A 90 -1.94 0.87 12.59
N HIS A 91 -1.33 -0.05 13.33
CA HIS A 91 0.10 -0.35 13.22
C HIS A 91 0.32 -1.64 12.45
N TYR A 92 1.15 -1.61 11.43
CA TYR A 92 1.51 -2.77 10.62
C TYR A 92 3.02 -2.98 10.66
N ILE A 93 3.44 -4.22 10.44
CA ILE A 93 4.84 -4.57 10.18
C ILE A 93 4.95 -4.86 8.69
N TYR A 94 5.93 -4.27 8.03
CA TYR A 94 6.24 -4.60 6.65
C TYR A 94 7.60 -5.25 6.50
N PHE A 95 7.77 -6.01 5.42
CA PHE A 95 9.02 -6.56 4.95
C PHE A 95 9.16 -6.34 3.45
N PHE A 96 10.29 -5.79 2.99
CA PHE A 96 10.55 -5.52 1.57
C PHE A 96 11.79 -6.25 1.06
N LYS A 97 11.61 -7.16 0.10
CA LYS A 97 12.68 -7.92 -0.54
C LYS A 97 12.28 -8.27 -1.97
N ASN A 98 13.23 -8.19 -2.90
CA ASN A 98 13.07 -8.65 -4.29
C ASN A 98 11.79 -8.12 -4.96
N LYS A 99 11.53 -6.80 -4.85
CA LYS A 99 10.31 -6.16 -5.39
C LYS A 99 8.98 -6.71 -4.83
N VAL A 100 9.02 -7.34 -3.66
CA VAL A 100 7.83 -7.78 -2.93
C VAL A 100 7.78 -7.06 -1.60
N LEU A 101 6.68 -6.33 -1.37
CA LEU A 101 6.35 -5.74 -0.09
C LEU A 101 5.31 -6.62 0.61
N LYS A 102 5.72 -7.25 1.70
CA LYS A 102 4.81 -7.97 2.59
C LYS A 102 4.38 -7.04 3.71
N ILE A 103 3.09 -6.92 3.97
CA ILE A 103 2.53 -6.16 5.09
C ILE A 103 1.76 -7.13 5.97
N THR A 104 1.91 -6.99 7.29
CA THR A 104 1.25 -7.85 8.26
C THR A 104 0.72 -7.02 9.42
N ASN A 105 -0.42 -7.43 9.95
CA ASN A 105 -0.96 -6.93 11.20
C ASN A 105 -1.66 -8.08 11.92
N PHE A 106 -1.59 -8.03 13.25
CA PHE A 106 -2.25 -8.99 14.12
C PHE A 106 -2.92 -8.22 15.25
N ILE A 107 -4.24 -8.30 15.34
CA ILE A 107 -5.03 -7.69 16.42
C ILE A 107 -6.01 -8.75 16.90
N ASN A 108 -5.92 -9.10 18.18
CA ASN A 108 -6.72 -10.14 18.81
C ASN A 108 -6.64 -11.46 18.03
N SER A 109 -7.77 -11.99 17.56
CA SER A 109 -7.85 -13.20 16.76
C SER A 109 -7.79 -12.96 15.24
N VAL A 110 -7.59 -11.71 14.81
CA VAL A 110 -7.61 -11.30 13.40
C VAL A 110 -6.18 -11.09 12.90
N LYS A 111 -5.81 -11.82 11.85
CA LYS A 111 -4.53 -11.70 11.17
C LYS A 111 -4.73 -11.17 9.76
N TYR A 112 -4.10 -10.04 9.46
CA TYR A 112 -3.99 -9.49 8.12
C TYR A 112 -2.61 -9.77 7.54
N ILE A 113 -2.58 -10.22 6.30
CA ILE A 113 -1.35 -10.39 5.52
C ILE A 113 -1.61 -9.87 4.11
N GLU A 114 -0.73 -9.05 3.58
CA GLU A 114 -0.76 -8.58 2.20
C GLU A 114 0.61 -8.74 1.56
N TYR A 115 0.63 -9.17 0.31
CA TYR A 115 1.82 -9.22 -0.53
C TYR A 115 1.60 -8.34 -1.73
N ILE A 116 2.44 -7.33 -1.93
CA ILE A 116 2.43 -6.45 -3.09
C ILE A 116 3.65 -6.77 -3.93
N TYR A 117 3.41 -7.29 -5.13
CA TYR A 117 4.42 -7.66 -6.12
C TYR A 117 4.54 -6.53 -7.14
N PHE A 118 5.69 -5.84 -7.15
CA PHE A 118 5.98 -4.82 -8.15
C PHE A 118 6.57 -5.51 -9.40
N ILE A 119 5.70 -5.80 -10.38
CA ILE A 119 6.07 -6.44 -11.63
C ILE A 119 6.99 -5.51 -12.44
N ASN A 120 6.57 -4.26 -12.58
CA ASN A 120 7.38 -3.17 -13.13
C ASN A 120 6.99 -1.82 -12.48
N GLN A 121 7.50 -0.69 -13.01
CA GLN A 121 7.22 0.63 -12.44
C GLN A 121 5.74 1.08 -12.59
N ASN A 122 5.02 0.49 -13.53
CA ASN A 122 3.66 0.87 -13.90
C ASN A 122 2.62 -0.23 -13.61
N PHE A 123 3.04 -1.36 -13.05
CA PHE A 123 2.16 -2.49 -12.79
C PHE A 123 2.56 -3.22 -11.52
N LYS A 124 1.58 -3.41 -10.62
CA LYS A 124 1.74 -4.20 -9.41
C LYS A 124 0.50 -5.05 -9.16
N LEU A 125 0.72 -6.16 -8.47
CA LEU A 125 -0.32 -7.08 -8.03
C LEU A 125 -0.29 -7.19 -6.51
N SER A 126 -1.44 -7.15 -5.86
CA SER A 126 -1.57 -7.28 -4.42
C SER A 126 -2.43 -8.49 -4.07
N LEU A 127 -1.95 -9.33 -3.16
CA LEU A 127 -2.68 -10.46 -2.57
C LEU A 127 -2.86 -10.21 -1.08
N GLY A 128 -4.09 -9.90 -0.67
CA GLY A 128 -4.49 -9.72 0.71
C GLY A 128 -5.18 -10.96 1.27
N VAL A 129 -4.94 -11.25 2.54
CA VAL A 129 -5.55 -12.36 3.28
C VAL A 129 -5.95 -11.88 4.67
N ILE A 130 -7.18 -12.20 5.06
CA ILE A 130 -7.67 -12.05 6.43
C ILE A 130 -7.96 -13.44 6.99
N LYS A 131 -7.34 -13.74 8.13
CA LYS A 131 -7.68 -14.90 8.95
C LYS A 131 -8.34 -14.46 10.25
N ILE A 132 -9.36 -15.19 10.68
CA ILE A 132 -9.99 -15.03 11.98
C ILE A 132 -9.97 -16.39 12.68
N TYR A 133 -9.40 -16.45 13.89
CA TYR A 133 -9.15 -17.71 14.61
C TYR A 133 -8.40 -18.74 13.73
N ASN A 134 -7.34 -18.28 13.06
CA ASN A 134 -6.51 -19.06 12.11
C ASN A 134 -7.21 -19.62 10.86
N LYS A 135 -8.52 -19.39 10.69
CA LYS A 135 -9.26 -19.78 9.48
C LYS A 135 -9.26 -18.66 8.46
N TYR A 136 -9.00 -18.98 7.19
CA TYR A 136 -9.10 -18.02 6.08
C TYR A 136 -10.55 -17.57 5.95
N ARG A 137 -10.78 -16.25 5.93
CA ARG A 137 -12.12 -15.65 5.79
C ARG A 137 -12.25 -14.85 4.51
N VAL A 138 -11.23 -14.05 4.21
CA VAL A 138 -11.22 -13.20 3.02
C VAL A 138 -9.90 -13.34 2.31
N ILE A 139 -9.96 -13.50 1.00
CA ILE A 139 -8.81 -13.39 0.09
C ILE A 139 -9.13 -12.27 -0.88
N CYS A 140 -8.17 -11.38 -1.10
CA CYS A 140 -8.31 -10.23 -1.97
C CYS A 140 -7.19 -10.24 -3.00
N PHE A 141 -7.53 -10.11 -4.27
CA PHE A 141 -6.59 -9.90 -5.36
C PHE A 141 -6.81 -8.50 -5.91
N THR A 142 -5.75 -7.71 -6.06
CA THR A 142 -5.82 -6.39 -6.68
C THR A 142 -4.77 -6.28 -7.76
N SER A 143 -5.17 -5.83 -8.94
CA SER A 143 -4.27 -5.43 -10.01
C SER A 143 -4.29 -3.92 -10.11
N ASP A 144 -3.11 -3.29 -10.05
CA ASP A 144 -2.96 -1.85 -10.13
C ASP A 144 -2.11 -1.48 -11.34
N ILE A 145 -2.65 -0.64 -12.21
CA ILE A 145 -1.96 -0.09 -13.39
C ILE A 145 -1.76 1.41 -13.15
N LYS A 146 -0.50 1.86 -13.24
CA LYS A 146 -0.17 3.27 -13.16
C LYS A 146 -0.57 3.94 -14.46
N PHE A 147 -1.22 5.09 -14.37
CA PHE A 147 -1.52 5.93 -15.52
C PHE A 147 -0.96 7.32 -15.29
N SER A 148 -0.30 7.86 -16.30
CA SER A 148 0.03 9.28 -16.36
C SER A 148 -1.20 10.00 -16.91
N ILE A 149 -1.75 10.94 -16.13
CA ILE A 149 -2.50 12.01 -16.77
C ILE A 149 -1.42 12.86 -17.44
N ASN A 150 -1.25 12.71 -18.75
CA ASN A 150 -0.62 13.79 -19.51
C ASN A 150 -1.45 15.02 -19.18
N LYS A 151 -0.86 16.00 -18.50
CA LYS A 151 -1.35 17.36 -18.64
C LYS A 151 -1.15 17.66 -20.11
N THR A 152 -2.16 17.38 -20.93
CA THR A 152 -2.33 18.14 -22.16
C THR A 152 -2.31 19.58 -21.70
N ASN A 153 -1.26 20.31 -22.09
CA ASN A 153 -1.30 21.75 -22.09
C ASN A 153 -2.50 22.11 -22.95
N SER A 154 -3.65 22.36 -22.32
CA SER A 154 -4.74 23.08 -22.95
C SER A 154 -4.21 24.50 -23.10
N ILE A 155 -3.61 24.74 -24.27
CA ILE A 155 -3.56 26.07 -24.84
C ILE A 155 -4.97 26.26 -25.39
N ASP A 156 -5.79 26.96 -24.63
CA ASP A 156 -6.86 27.83 -25.13
C ASP A 156 -6.66 29.19 -24.44
#